data_AF-A0A845S880-F1
#
_entry.id   AF-A0A845S880-F1
#
_cell.length_a   1.000
_cell.length_b   1.000
_cell.length_c   1.000
_cell.angle_alpha   90.00
_cell.angle_beta   90.00
_cell.angle_gamma   90.00
#
_symmetry.space_group_name_H-M   'P 1'
#
loop_
_entity.id
_entity.type
_entity.pdbx_description
1 polymer ?
#
loop_
_entity_poly.entity_id
_entity_poly.type
_entity_poly.pdbx_seq_one_letter_code
_entity_poly.pdbx_strand_id
1 'polypeptide(L)' 'MNYWLVKSEPSVWSFNDQKKIGSKGTVWDGVRNYQAANYLKKMKSNDLCFFYHSN' A
#
# COMPACT_ATOMS: atom_id res chain seq x y z
N MET A 1 -11.70 -7.19 -11.06
CA MET A 1 -10.27 -7.03 -10.73
C MET A 1 -9.98 -5.56 -10.83
N ASN A 2 -9.61 -4.91 -9.72
CA ASN A 2 -9.22 -3.50 -9.74
C ASN A 2 -7.70 -3.37 -9.63
N TYR A 3 -7.17 -2.26 -10.13
CA TYR A 3 -5.76 -1.91 -10.02
C TYR A 3 -5.63 -0.63 -9.22
N TRP A 4 -4.64 -0.60 -8.35
CA TRP A 4 -4.44 0.49 -7.40
C TRP A 4 -3.01 1.02 -7.46
N LEU A 5 -2.80 2.19 -6.86
CA LEU A 5 -1.48 2.74 -6.61
C LEU A 5 -1.45 3.17 -5.14
N VAL A 6 -0.45 2.67 -4.41
CA VAL A 6 -0.20 3.05 -3.02
C VAL A 6 1.13 3.78 -2.94
N LYS A 7 1.19 4.84 -2.12
CA LYS A 7 2.37 5.68 -1.97
C LYS A 7 3.01 5.44 -0.62
N SER A 8 4.33 5.33 -0.59
CA SER A 8 5.09 5.16 0.64
C SER A 8 6.39 5.93 0.58
N GLU A 9 6.77 6.59 1.68
CA GLU A 9 8.05 7.28 1.78
C GLU A 9 9.13 6.22 2.06
N PRO A 10 10.20 6.13 1.24
CA PRO A 10 11.21 5.08 1.39
C PRO A 10 12.00 5.16 2.70
N SER A 11 12.01 6.32 3.35
CA SER A 11 12.58 6.55 4.68
C SER A 11 11.76 5.92 5.82
N VAL A 12 10.46 5.73 5.60
CA VAL A 12 9.52 5.14 6.58
C VAL A 12 9.27 3.67 6.25
N TRP A 13 8.95 3.37 4.99
CA TRP A 13 8.73 2.01 4.52
C TRP A 13 9.15 1.84 3.06
N SER A 14 10.30 1.20 2.84
CA SER A 14 10.81 1.03 1.49
C SER A 14 10.22 -0.21 0.79
N PHE A 15 10.38 -0.26 -0.54
CA PHE A 15 10.01 -1.45 -1.30
C PHE A 15 10.88 -2.66 -0.93
N ASN A 16 12.12 -2.42 -0.48
CA ASN A 16 12.99 -3.48 0.02
C ASN A 16 12.46 -4.05 1.34
N ASP A 17 11.88 -3.22 2.20
CA ASP A 17 11.27 -3.70 3.46
C ASP A 17 10.00 -4.52 3.17
N GLN A 18 9.19 -4.07 2.22
CA GLN A 18 8.05 -4.85 1.72
C GLN A 18 8.50 -6.21 1.14
N LYS A 19 9.59 -6.25 0.37
CA LYS A 19 10.16 -7.49 -0.16
C LYS A 19 10.67 -8.43 0.93
N LYS A 20 11.33 -7.92 1.97
CA LYS A 20 11.85 -8.73 3.09
C LYS A 20 10.74 -9.45 3.84
N ILE A 21 9.58 -8.81 4.00
CA ILE A 21 8.40 -9.39 4.64
C ILE A 21 7.71 -10.44 3.76
N GLY A 22 7.73 -10.25 2.44
CA GLY A 22 7.21 -11.20 1.48
C GLY A 22 5.74 -11.51 1.71
N SER A 23 5.39 -12.80 1.71
CA SER A 23 4.01 -13.29 1.80
C SER A 23 3.32 -12.99 3.14
N LYS A 24 4.06 -12.68 4.21
CA LYS A 24 3.47 -12.28 5.49
C LYS A 24 2.68 -10.98 5.36
N GLY A 25 3.09 -10.10 4.45
CA GLY A 25 2.48 -8.79 4.26
C GLY A 25 2.64 -7.86 5.47
N THR A 26 2.11 -6.65 5.34
CA THR A 26 2.05 -5.66 6.41
C THR A 26 0.71 -4.94 6.38
N VAL A 27 0.34 -4.32 7.49
CA VAL A 27 -0.87 -3.49 7.57
C VAL A 27 -0.57 -2.15 6.91
N TRP A 28 -1.48 -1.68 6.05
CA TRP A 28 -1.39 -0.35 5.46
C TRP A 28 -2.04 0.69 6.38
N ASP A 29 -1.30 1.13 7.39
CA ASP A 29 -1.74 2.08 8.40
C ASP A 29 -1.43 3.54 8.01
N GLY A 30 -1.64 4.48 8.95
CA GLY A 30 -1.27 5.90 8.76
C GLY A 30 -2.16 6.72 7.83
N VAL A 31 -3.14 6.12 7.14
CA VAL A 31 -3.99 6.82 6.17
C VAL A 31 -4.96 7.77 6.86
N ARG A 32 -4.68 9.07 6.78
CA ARG A 32 -5.53 10.14 7.35
C ARG A 32 -6.38 10.87 6.32
N ASN A 33 -6.22 10.55 5.03
CA ASN A 33 -7.04 11.09 3.96
C ASN A 33 -8.32 10.25 3.79
N TYR A 34 -9.49 10.89 3.92
CA TYR A 34 -10.79 10.20 3.83
C TYR A 34 -11.03 9.50 2.49
N GLN A 35 -10.61 10.10 1.38
CA GLN A 35 -10.78 9.52 0.05
C GLN A 35 -9.90 8.28 -0.12
N ALA A 36 -8.64 8.36 0.28
CA ALA A 36 -7.72 7.22 0.27
C ALA A 36 -8.24 6.07 1.15
N ALA A 37 -8.75 6.38 2.36
CA ALA A 37 -9.37 5.38 3.23
C ALA A 37 -10.59 4.72 2.57
N ASN A 38 -11.42 5.49 1.86
CA ASN A 38 -12.56 4.95 1.12
C ASN A 38 -12.12 4.08 -0.08
N TYR A 39 -10.97 4.34 -0.70
CA TYR A 39 -10.41 3.45 -1.72
C TYR A 39 -9.87 2.16 -1.12
N LEU A 40 -9.17 2.20 0.01
CA LEU A 40 -8.71 1.00 0.70
C LEU A 40 -9.88 0.09 1.11
N LYS A 41 -11.00 0.67 1.57
CA LYS A 41 -12.24 -0.09 1.87
C LYS A 41 -12.86 -0.76 0.64
N LYS A 42 -12.56 -0.31 -0.58
CA LYS A 42 -13.05 -0.89 -1.84
C LYS A 42 -12.12 -1.97 -2.41
N MET A 43 -10.88 -2.07 -1.90
CA MET A 43 -9.96 -3.13 -2.29
C MET A 43 -10.50 -4.50 -1.87
N LYS A 44 -10.26 -5.50 -2.70
CA LYS A 44 -10.61 -6.90 -2.42
C LYS A 44 -9.35 -7.76 -2.45
N SER A 45 -9.42 -8.92 -1.80
CA SER A 45 -8.35 -9.93 -1.92
C SER A 45 -8.07 -10.22 -3.39
N ASN A 46 -6.79 -10.35 -3.74
CA ASN A 46 -6.26 -10.52 -5.09
C ASN A 46 -6.32 -9.29 -6.02
N ASP A 47 -6.82 -8.12 -5.58
CA ASP A 47 -6.55 -6.88 -6.31
C ASP A 47 -5.05 -6.57 -6.28
N LEU A 48 -4.53 -6.00 -7.36
CA LEU A 48 -3.11 -5.66 -7.51
C LEU A 48 -2.89 -4.17 -7.32
N CYS A 49 -1.71 -3.80 -6.84
CA CYS A 49 -1.32 -2.41 -6.70
C CYS A 49 0.13 -2.17 -7.13
N PHE A 50 0.38 -0.96 -7.64
CA PHE A 50 1.73 -0.43 -7.74
C PHE A 50 2.16 0.14 -6.39
N PHE A 51 3.37 -0.21 -5.98
CA PHE A 51 4.05 0.41 -4.84
C PHE A 51 4.88 1.58 -5.36
N TYR A 52 4.48 2.80 -5.01
CA TYR A 52 5.13 4.02 -5.48
C TYR A 52 5.89 4.70 -4.36
N HIS A 53 7.19 4.93 -4.56
CA HIS A 53 7.98 5.77 -3.65
C HIS A 53 7.62 7.24 -3.84
N SER A 54 7.02 7.83 -2.82
CA SER A 54 6.84 9.28 -2.71
C SER A 54 7.91 9.88 -1.81
N ASN A 55 8.05 11.22 -1.85
CA ASN A 55 8.98 12.00 -1.02
C ASN A 55 9.03 11.53 0.42
#